data_AF-A0A7H4MWM1-F1
#
_entry.id   AF-A0A7H4MWM1-F1
#
_cell.length_a   1.000
_cell.length_b   1.000
_cell.length_c   1.000
_cell.angle_alpha   90.00
_cell.angle_beta   90.00
_cell.angle_gamma   90.00
#
_symmetry.space_group_name_H-M   'P 1'
#
loop_
_entity.id
_entity.type
_entity.pdbx_description
1 polymer ?
#
loop_
_entity_poly.entity_id
_entity_poly.type
_entity_poly.pdbx_seq_one_letter_code
_entity_poly.pdbx_strand_id
1 'polypeptide(L)'
;MDKTLVAASGNKHDYYSFPPYWWPNPDTKDGLPYIRKDGQTNPDANSDATDKNRLVKMSNDVSTLALAWYFSHDDRYAQKAAEQLKTWFLDPKTRMTPNLQHAQAIPASIPDAVSALLIAARWLTSLTPSPCCNPPMR
;
A
#
# COMPACT_ATOMS: atom_id res chain seq x y z
N MET A 1 9.94 2.09 -2.32
CA MET A 1 11.29 1.51 -2.59
C MET A 1 11.93 0.88 -1.35
N ASP A 2 11.31 1.01 -0.19
CA ASP A 2 11.93 0.66 1.10
C ASP A 2 11.66 -0.80 1.53
N LYS A 3 10.75 -1.49 0.84
CA LYS A 3 10.52 -2.93 1.03
C LYS A 3 11.79 -3.74 0.78
N THR A 4 11.96 -4.82 1.52
CA THR A 4 13.06 -5.78 1.35
C THR A 4 12.68 -6.94 0.44
N LEU A 5 11.39 -7.34 0.45
CA LEU A 5 10.88 -8.33 -0.50
C LEU A 5 10.50 -7.66 -1.82
N VAL A 6 10.65 -8.38 -2.92
CA VAL A 6 10.31 -7.90 -4.26
C VAL A 6 9.27 -8.83 -4.86
N ALA A 7 8.35 -8.25 -5.63
CA ALA A 7 7.36 -9.01 -6.37
C ALA A 7 8.03 -9.99 -7.36
N ALA A 8 7.27 -10.99 -7.82
CA ALA A 8 7.76 -11.96 -8.80
C ALA A 8 8.23 -11.32 -10.13
N SER A 9 7.77 -10.11 -10.44
CA SER A 9 8.26 -9.32 -11.59
C SER A 9 9.73 -8.89 -11.47
N GLY A 10 10.33 -8.95 -10.27
CA GLY A 10 11.66 -8.43 -9.99
C GLY A 10 11.72 -6.89 -9.95
N ASN A 11 10.62 -6.19 -10.22
CA ASN A 11 10.55 -4.73 -10.23
C ASN A 11 10.16 -4.19 -8.84
N LYS A 12 11.05 -3.40 -8.24
CA LYS A 12 10.82 -2.81 -6.91
C LYS A 12 9.75 -1.71 -6.88
N HIS A 13 9.40 -1.14 -8.04
CA HIS A 13 8.31 -0.16 -8.18
C HIS A 13 6.92 -0.80 -8.13
N ASP A 14 6.80 -2.11 -8.34
CA ASP A 14 5.51 -2.78 -8.30
C ASP A 14 5.07 -2.98 -6.86
N TYR A 15 3.85 -2.57 -6.54
CA TYR A 15 3.31 -2.70 -5.18
C TYR A 15 3.26 -4.16 -4.74
N TYR A 16 3.84 -4.44 -3.56
CA TYR A 16 3.87 -5.78 -3.00
C TYR A 16 3.25 -5.81 -1.61
N SER A 17 2.28 -6.70 -1.41
CA SER A 17 1.77 -7.04 -0.08
C SER A 17 1.55 -8.53 0.05
N PHE A 18 1.62 -9.03 1.28
CA PHE A 18 1.47 -10.44 1.59
C PHE A 18 0.15 -10.68 2.33
N PRO A 19 -0.63 -11.74 1.99
CA PRO A 19 -1.92 -11.97 2.61
C PRO A 19 -1.76 -12.43 4.08
N PRO A 20 -2.61 -11.96 5.00
CA PRO A 20 -2.44 -12.18 6.43
C PRO A 20 -2.59 -13.63 6.86
N TYR A 21 -3.32 -14.48 6.13
CA TYR A 21 -3.65 -15.83 6.58
C TYR A 21 -2.79 -16.93 5.97
N TRP A 22 -1.70 -16.59 5.28
CA TRP A 22 -0.82 -17.57 4.66
C TRP A 22 0.46 -17.72 5.47
N TRP A 23 0.86 -18.97 5.71
CA TRP A 23 2.01 -19.33 6.53
C TRP A 23 2.90 -20.31 5.78
N PRO A 24 4.23 -20.30 6.01
CA PRO A 24 5.10 -21.33 5.46
C PRO A 24 4.66 -22.71 5.95
N ASN A 25 4.73 -23.70 5.06
CA ASN A 25 4.41 -25.08 5.37
C ASN A 25 5.49 -25.71 6.25
N PRO A 26 5.19 -26.12 7.50
CA PRO A 26 6.19 -26.74 8.37
C PRO A 26 6.64 -28.13 7.89
N ASP A 27 5.87 -28.77 7.00
CA ASP A 27 6.13 -30.13 6.53
C ASP A 27 7.12 -30.18 5.35
N THR A 28 7.58 -29.02 4.85
CA THR A 28 8.52 -28.92 3.74
C THR A 28 9.77 -28.15 4.12
N LYS A 29 10.91 -28.51 3.52
CA LYS A 29 12.22 -27.91 3.84
C LYS A 29 12.31 -26.43 3.45
N ASP A 30 11.56 -26.03 2.44
CA ASP A 30 11.53 -24.69 1.86
C ASP A 30 10.32 -23.86 2.31
N GLY A 31 9.42 -24.44 3.13
CA GLY A 31 8.20 -23.77 3.59
C GLY A 31 7.13 -23.61 2.51
N LEU A 32 7.27 -24.29 1.36
CA LEU A 32 6.37 -24.22 0.22
C LEU A 32 5.57 -25.52 0.01
N PRO A 33 4.38 -25.47 -0.63
CA PRO A 33 3.58 -24.27 -0.86
C PRO A 33 3.06 -23.72 0.47
N TYR A 34 2.86 -22.41 0.58
CA TYR A 34 2.29 -21.82 1.79
C TYR A 34 0.93 -22.46 2.11
N ILE A 35 0.60 -22.55 3.40
CA ILE A 35 -0.68 -23.08 3.90
C ILE A 35 -1.55 -21.94 4.44
N ARG A 36 -2.85 -22.03 4.19
CA ARG A 36 -3.82 -21.05 4.73
C ARG A 36 -4.22 -21.45 6.15
N LYS A 37 -4.04 -20.53 7.11
CA LYS A 37 -4.53 -20.63 8.50
C LYS A 37 -5.50 -19.49 8.76
N ASP A 38 -6.78 -19.74 8.50
CA ASP A 38 -7.82 -18.72 8.64
C ASP A 38 -7.91 -18.23 10.10
N GLY A 39 -8.08 -16.91 10.28
CA GLY A 39 -8.11 -16.26 11.60
C GLY A 39 -6.73 -16.11 12.28
N GLN A 40 -5.66 -16.69 11.74
CA GLN A 40 -4.30 -16.56 12.27
C GLN A 40 -3.48 -15.63 11.39
N THR A 41 -3.27 -14.39 11.85
CA THR A 41 -2.50 -13.39 11.11
C THR A 41 -1.00 -13.69 11.19
N ASN A 42 -0.38 -13.94 10.04
CA ASN A 42 1.06 -14.01 9.87
C ASN A 42 1.65 -12.60 10.10
N PRO A 43 2.56 -12.41 11.08
CA PRO A 43 3.20 -11.12 11.33
C PRO A 43 3.94 -10.57 10.11
N ASP A 44 4.46 -11.43 9.22
CA ASP A 44 5.17 -11.03 8.01
C ASP A 44 4.29 -10.22 7.05
N ALA A 45 2.96 -10.46 7.07
CA ALA A 45 1.98 -9.71 6.28
C ALA A 45 1.86 -8.24 6.66
N ASN A 46 2.29 -7.90 7.89
CA ASN A 46 2.32 -6.54 8.41
C ASN A 46 3.75 -6.11 8.73
N SER A 47 4.76 -6.80 8.21
CA SER A 47 6.16 -6.43 8.40
C SER A 47 6.56 -5.30 7.46
N ASP A 48 7.70 -4.69 7.78
CA ASP A 48 8.35 -3.71 6.92
C ASP A 48 8.95 -4.28 5.64
N ALA A 49 8.89 -5.60 5.47
CA ALA A 49 9.32 -6.28 4.27
C ALA A 49 8.39 -6.03 3.07
N THR A 50 7.19 -5.46 3.28
CA THR A 50 6.18 -5.19 2.25
C THR A 50 5.72 -3.73 2.20
N ASP A 51 4.96 -3.36 1.17
CA ASP A 51 4.45 -2.00 0.97
C ASP A 51 3.15 -1.69 1.70
N LYS A 52 2.45 -2.71 2.25
CA LYS A 52 1.09 -2.55 2.82
C LYS A 52 1.02 -1.43 3.85
N ASN A 53 1.83 -1.51 4.91
CA ASN A 53 1.78 -0.52 5.99
C ASN A 53 2.24 0.86 5.52
N ARG A 54 3.17 0.92 4.56
CA ARG A 54 3.66 2.16 3.97
C ARG A 54 2.56 2.87 3.18
N LEU A 55 1.81 2.12 2.37
CA LEU A 55 0.67 2.65 1.62
C LEU A 55 -0.40 3.18 2.58
N VAL A 56 -0.77 2.39 3.59
CA VAL A 56 -1.75 2.80 4.61
C VAL A 56 -1.29 4.05 5.35
N LYS A 57 -0.01 4.10 5.76
CA LYS A 57 0.54 5.26 6.46
C LYS A 57 0.54 6.50 5.57
N MET A 58 1.03 6.41 4.34
CA MET A 58 1.04 7.53 3.39
C MET A 58 -0.37 8.05 3.15
N SER A 59 -1.35 7.17 2.93
CA SER A 59 -2.76 7.57 2.79
C SER A 59 -3.30 8.30 4.00
N ASN A 60 -3.07 7.78 5.21
CA ASN A 60 -3.52 8.40 6.45
C ASN A 60 -2.82 9.75 6.72
N ASP A 61 -1.50 9.83 6.47
CA ASP A 61 -0.72 11.05 6.60
C ASP A 61 -1.25 12.14 5.66
N VAL A 62 -1.45 11.82 4.38
CA VAL A 62 -1.97 12.78 3.39
C VAL A 62 -3.38 13.25 3.76
N SER A 63 -4.28 12.34 4.17
CA SER A 63 -5.61 12.73 4.63
C SER A 63 -5.56 13.62 5.87
N THR A 64 -4.68 13.33 6.83
CA THR A 64 -4.48 14.14 8.05
C THR A 64 -3.94 15.52 7.71
N LEU A 65 -2.95 15.61 6.82
CA LEU A 65 -2.36 16.86 6.37
C LEU A 65 -3.36 17.71 5.58
N ALA A 66 -4.18 17.09 4.73
CA ALA A 66 -5.24 17.79 4.00
C ALA A 66 -6.28 18.40 4.96
N LEU A 67 -6.70 17.65 5.99
CA LEU A 67 -7.60 18.17 7.02
C LEU A 67 -6.94 19.29 7.84
N ALA A 68 -5.67 19.13 8.21
CA ALA A 68 -4.93 20.16 8.95
C ALA A 68 -4.86 21.47 8.15
N TRP A 69 -4.52 21.40 6.85
CA TRP A 69 -4.55 22.56 5.96
C TRP A 69 -5.96 23.16 5.86
N TYR A 70 -7.00 22.34 5.71
CA TYR A 70 -8.38 22.81 5.55
C TYR A 70 -8.83 23.67 6.74
N PHE A 71 -8.51 23.26 7.97
CA PHE A 71 -8.93 24.01 9.17
C PHE A 71 -8.00 25.16 9.55
N SER A 72 -6.69 25.03 9.28
CA SER A 72 -5.70 26.03 9.71
C SER A 72 -5.33 27.06 8.64
N HIS A 73 -5.55 26.73 7.36
CA HIS A 73 -5.02 27.43 6.19
C HIS A 73 -3.48 27.59 6.22
N ASP A 74 -2.76 26.73 6.94
CA ASP A 74 -1.30 26.72 6.97
C ASP A 74 -0.75 25.87 5.82
N ASP A 75 -0.17 26.54 4.83
CA ASP A 75 0.34 25.94 3.59
C ASP A 75 1.42 24.87 3.82
N ARG A 76 2.08 24.85 4.98
CA ARG A 76 3.07 23.80 5.31
C ARG A 76 2.45 22.40 5.24
N TYR A 77 1.17 22.28 5.62
CA TYR A 77 0.47 21.00 5.57
C TYR A 77 0.16 20.56 4.14
N ALA A 78 -0.34 21.47 3.30
CA ALA A 78 -0.60 21.19 1.89
C ALA A 78 0.70 20.85 1.13
N GLN A 79 1.78 21.58 1.40
CA GLN A 79 3.11 21.31 0.82
C GLN A 79 3.60 19.92 1.19
N LYS A 80 3.47 19.50 2.45
CA LYS A 80 3.91 18.17 2.89
C LYS A 80 3.05 17.05 2.28
N ALA A 81 1.74 17.25 2.18
CA ALA A 81 0.85 16.29 1.51
C ALA A 81 1.23 16.11 0.04
N ALA A 82 1.47 17.21 -0.67
CA ALA A 82 1.90 17.18 -2.07
C ALA A 82 3.26 16.52 -2.26
N GLU A 83 4.20 16.72 -1.33
CA GLU A 83 5.49 16.05 -1.32
C GLU A 83 5.33 14.52 -1.24
N GLN A 84 4.52 14.02 -0.28
CA GLN A 84 4.27 12.59 -0.13
C GLN A 84 3.65 11.96 -1.39
N LEU A 85 2.65 12.63 -1.98
CA LEU A 85 2.00 12.17 -3.21
C LEU A 85 2.98 12.14 -4.40
N LYS A 86 3.84 13.17 -4.53
CA LYS A 86 4.86 13.20 -5.57
C LYS A 86 5.84 12.04 -5.42
N THR A 87 6.37 11.81 -4.22
CA THR A 87 7.28 10.71 -3.95
C THR A 87 6.63 9.36 -4.23
N TRP A 88 5.37 9.17 -3.85
CA TRP A 88 4.68 7.89 -4.00
C TRP A 88 4.23 7.59 -5.43
N PHE A 89 3.79 8.59 -6.21
CA PHE A 89 3.15 8.35 -7.51
C PHE A 89 3.90 8.92 -8.71
N LEU A 90 4.76 9.93 -8.53
CA LEU A 90 5.27 10.74 -9.66
C LEU A 90 6.79 10.68 -9.82
N ASP A 91 7.55 10.68 -8.72
CA ASP A 91 9.01 10.68 -8.77
C ASP A 91 9.52 9.36 -9.40
N PRO A 92 10.21 9.40 -10.55
CA PRO A 92 10.69 8.19 -11.22
C PRO A 92 11.54 7.27 -10.35
N LYS A 93 12.23 7.81 -9.33
CA LYS A 93 13.10 7.02 -8.44
C LYS A 93 12.32 6.23 -7.40
N THR A 94 11.10 6.67 -7.05
CA THR A 94 10.34 6.11 -5.92
C THR A 94 8.93 5.68 -6.26
N ARG A 95 8.39 6.11 -7.42
CA ARG A 95 6.99 5.95 -7.80
C ARG A 95 6.54 4.49 -7.77
N MET A 96 5.31 4.27 -7.38
CA MET A 96 4.64 2.99 -7.54
C MET A 96 4.16 2.83 -8.99
N THR A 97 4.40 1.67 -9.61
CA THR A 97 3.77 1.33 -10.89
C THR A 97 2.25 1.35 -10.71
N PRO A 98 1.45 1.97 -11.60
CA PRO A 98 0.01 2.15 -11.39
C PRO A 98 -0.80 0.86 -11.65
N ASN A 99 -0.45 -0.22 -10.95
CA ASN A 99 -1.17 -1.49 -10.93
C ASN A 99 -1.04 -2.14 -9.54
N LEU A 100 -1.90 -3.11 -9.25
CA LEU A 100 -1.92 -3.86 -8.00
C LEU A 100 -1.78 -5.37 -8.24
N GLN A 101 -1.08 -5.77 -9.30
CA GLN A 101 -0.96 -7.18 -9.71
C GLN A 101 -0.31 -8.07 -8.65
N HIS A 102 0.51 -7.47 -7.77
CA HIS A 102 1.20 -8.18 -6.69
C HIS A 102 0.69 -7.80 -5.29
N ALA A 103 -0.54 -7.31 -5.21
CA ALA A 103 -1.24 -7.16 -3.93
C ALA A 103 -1.66 -8.54 -3.40
N GLN A 104 -1.37 -8.82 -2.13
CA GLN A 104 -1.62 -10.11 -1.47
C GLN A 104 -1.01 -11.31 -2.22
N ALA A 105 0.18 -11.11 -2.80
CA ALA A 105 0.90 -12.16 -3.48
C ALA A 105 1.44 -13.20 -2.48
N ILE A 106 1.31 -14.48 -2.82
CA ILE A 106 1.83 -15.61 -2.04
C ILE A 106 3.12 -16.09 -2.74
N PRO A 107 4.24 -16.25 -2.01
CA PRO A 107 5.46 -16.82 -2.57
C PRO A 107 5.17 -18.17 -3.24
N ALA A 108 5.63 -18.32 -4.49
CA ALA A 108 5.54 -19.54 -5.30
C ALA A 108 4.11 -20.05 -5.63
N SER A 109 3.07 -19.23 -5.46
CA SER A 109 1.71 -19.55 -5.92
C SER A 109 1.19 -18.50 -6.91
N ILE A 110 0.39 -19.00 -7.85
CA ILE A 110 -0.31 -18.40 -9.01
C ILE A 110 -0.43 -16.87 -8.99
N PRO A 111 -0.16 -16.17 -10.11
CA PRO A 111 -0.43 -14.73 -10.23
C PRO A 111 -1.95 -14.48 -10.12
N ASP A 112 -2.35 -13.32 -9.59
CA ASP A 112 -3.70 -12.77 -9.69
C ASP A 112 -4.69 -13.11 -8.56
N ALA A 113 -4.46 -12.54 -7.37
CA ALA A 113 -5.52 -12.41 -6.36
C ALA A 113 -6.34 -11.12 -6.61
N VAL A 114 -7.37 -11.20 -7.46
CA VAL A 114 -8.34 -10.12 -7.75
C VAL A 114 -8.97 -9.50 -6.48
N SER A 115 -9.07 -10.25 -5.38
CA SER A 115 -9.59 -9.78 -4.09
C SER A 115 -8.71 -8.72 -3.40
N ALA A 116 -7.44 -8.60 -3.80
CA ALA A 116 -6.48 -7.70 -3.18
C ALA A 116 -6.65 -6.22 -3.59
N LEU A 117 -7.25 -5.99 -4.77
CA LEU A 117 -7.52 -4.66 -5.30
C LEU A 117 -8.39 -3.82 -4.35
N LEU A 118 -9.45 -4.42 -3.79
CA LEU A 118 -10.41 -3.70 -2.94
C LEU A 118 -9.77 -3.16 -1.65
N ILE A 119 -8.92 -3.95 -1.01
CA ILE A 119 -8.32 -3.57 0.27
C ILE A 119 -7.25 -2.49 0.09
N ALA A 120 -6.43 -2.59 -0.96
CA ALA A 120 -5.40 -1.57 -1.24
C ALA A 120 -6.04 -0.26 -1.77
N ALA A 121 -7.02 -0.35 -2.68
CA ALA A 121 -7.67 0.82 -3.26
C ALA A 121 -8.54 1.59 -2.26
N ARG A 122 -9.09 0.93 -1.22
CA ARG A 122 -9.86 1.62 -0.15
C ARG A 122 -9.08 2.74 0.53
N TRP A 123 -7.77 2.61 0.66
CA TRP A 123 -6.94 3.67 1.26
C TRP A 123 -6.64 4.81 0.29
N LEU A 124 -6.85 4.60 -1.01
CA LEU A 124 -6.67 5.64 -2.03
C LEU A 124 -7.94 6.49 -2.21
N THR A 125 -9.13 5.96 -1.91
CA THR A 125 -10.37 6.74 -2.01
C THR A 125 -10.41 7.93 -1.04
N SER A 126 -9.64 7.91 0.05
CA SER A 126 -9.53 9.06 0.96
C SER A 126 -8.69 10.22 0.39
N LEU A 127 -8.00 10.00 -0.73
CA LEU A 127 -7.16 11.02 -1.39
C LEU A 127 -7.96 11.87 -2.38
N THR A 128 -9.14 11.41 -2.81
CA THR A 128 -10.02 12.18 -3.69
C THR A 128 -10.93 13.09 -2.86
N PRO A 129 -11.01 14.40 -3.17
CA PRO A 129 -11.99 15.28 -2.54
C PRO A 129 -13.41 14.73 -2.74
N SER A 130 -14.21 14.74 -1.68
CA SER A 130 -15.63 14.43 -1.82
C SER A 130 -16.30 15.52 -2.66
N PRO A 131 -17.08 15.17 -3.71
CA PRO A 131 -17.66 16.14 -4.62
C PRO A 131 -18.62 17.15 -3.95
N CYS A 132 -19.09 16.85 -2.74
CA CYS A 132 -20.07 17.66 -2.03
C CYS A 132 -19.51 18.95 -1.40
N CYS A 133 -18.18 19.09 -1.28
CA CYS A 133 -17.58 20.13 -0.43
C CYS A 133 -16.36 20.81 -1.08
N ASN A 134 -16.48 21.30 -2.31
CA ASN A 134 -15.51 22.29 -2.81
C ASN A 134 -15.91 23.67 -2.26
N PRO A 135 -15.15 24.28 -1.32
CA PRO A 135 -15.34 25.69 -1.04
C PRO A 135 -14.93 26.50 -2.28
N PRO A 136 -15.53 27.69 -2.50
CA PRO A 136 -15.08 28.57 -3.57
C PRO A 136 -13.61 28.93 -3.33
N MET A 137 -12.75 28.66 -4.32
CA MET A 137 -11.39 29.18 -4.35
C MET A 137 -11.47 30.71 -4.26
N ARG A 138 -10.89 31.30 -3.22
CA ARG A 138 -10.66 32.74 -3.11
C ARG A 138 -9.38 33.12 -3.82
#